data_AF-A0A5X0ZB98-F1
#
_entry.id   AF-A0A5X0ZB98-F1
#
_cell.length_a   1.000
_cell.length_b   1.000
_cell.length_c   1.000
_cell.angle_alpha   90.00
_cell.angle_beta   90.00
_cell.angle_gamma   90.00
#
_symmetry.space_group_name_H-M   'P 1'
#
loop_
_entity.id
_entity.type
_entity.pdbx_description
1 polymer ?
#
loop_
_entity_poly.entity_id
_entity_poly.type
_entity_poly.pdbx_seq_one_letter_code
_entity_poly.pdbx_strand_id
1 'polypeptide(L)' 'MSYKHIAVAVSNTPEDYTLVNRALLVAGQRQTRLTLIHVDDELAELYSGVYGADAAQIISELEN' A
#
# COMPACT_ATOMS: atom_id res chain seq x y z
N MET A 1 5.66 -17.89 4.53
CA MET A 1 6.07 -17.20 3.29
C MET A 1 6.69 -15.86 3.64
N SER A 2 7.81 -15.47 3.02
CA SER A 2 8.38 -14.12 3.17
C SER A 2 7.97 -13.24 2.00
N TYR A 3 7.52 -12.02 2.28
CA TYR A 3 7.26 -11.02 1.24
C TYR A 3 8.59 -10.65 0.57
N LYS A 4 8.68 -10.84 -0.76
CA LYS A 4 9.86 -10.48 -1.55
C LYS A 4 9.79 -9.05 -2.09
N HIS A 5 8.58 -8.51 -2.20
CA HIS A 5 8.29 -7.15 -2.65
C HIS A 5 7.17 -6.56 -1.80
N ILE A 6 7.34 -5.32 -1.36
CA ILE A 6 6.33 -4.50 -0.68
C ILE A 6 6.09 -3.28 -1.57
N ALA A 7 4.84 -3.01 -1.88
CA ALA A 7 4.41 -1.78 -2.54
C ALA A 7 3.55 -0.97 -1.56
N VAL A 8 3.79 0.34 -1.48
CA VAL A 8 3.04 1.25 -0.61
C VAL A 8 2.57 2.43 -1.45
N ALA A 9 1.27 2.65 -1.49
CA ALA A 9 0.70 3.84 -2.09
C ALA A 9 0.73 5.02 -1.10
N VAL A 10 1.03 6.22 -1.59
CA VAL A 10 1.13 7.45 -0.79
C VAL A 10 0.46 8.62 -1.54
N SER A 11 -0.26 9.47 -0.82
CA SER A 11 -0.96 10.67 -1.35
C SER A 11 -0.32 11.99 -0.89
N ASN A 12 0.90 11.95 -0.34
CA ASN A 12 1.66 13.08 0.21
C ASN A 12 1.03 13.73 1.46
N THR A 13 0.26 12.99 2.25
CA THR A 13 -0.27 13.48 3.52
C THR A 13 0.68 13.14 4.69
N PRO A 14 0.58 13.85 5.83
CA PRO A 14 1.36 13.51 7.03
C PRO A 14 1.15 12.06 7.51
N GLU A 15 -0.03 11.49 7.26
CA GLU A 15 -0.38 10.12 7.65
C GLU A 15 0.46 9.07 6.89
N ASP A 16 0.85 9.35 5.65
CA ASP A 16 1.69 8.47 4.82
C ASP A 16 3.03 8.14 5.48
N TYR A 17 3.58 9.07 6.26
CA TYR A 17 4.84 8.84 6.99
C TYR A 17 4.75 7.63 7.92
N THR A 18 3.59 7.41 8.54
CA THR A 18 3.38 6.24 9.41
C THR A 18 3.41 4.96 8.58
N LEU A 19 2.74 4.96 7.43
CA LEU A 19 2.65 3.81 6.52
C LEU A 19 4.03 3.45 5.95
N VAL A 20 4.77 4.45 5.47
CA VAL A 20 6.12 4.30 4.91
C VAL A 20 7.11 3.81 5.97
N ASN A 21 7.09 4.37 7.18
CA ASN A 21 7.98 3.93 8.26
C ASN A 21 7.72 2.47 8.66
N ARG A 22 6.47 2.04 8.70
CA ARG A 22 6.14 0.63 8.95
C ARG A 22 6.65 -0.28 7.83
N ALA A 23 6.45 0.12 6.58
CA ALA A 23 6.93 -0.64 5.43
C ALA A 23 8.46 -0.76 5.39
N LEU A 24 9.18 0.30 5.73
CA LEU A 24 10.65 0.29 5.86
C LEU A 24 11.13 -0.69 6.93
N LEU A 25 10.49 -0.73 8.10
CA LEU A 25 10.83 -1.67 9.16
C LEU A 25 10.64 -3.12 8.69
N VAL A 26 9.51 -3.42 8.05
CA VAL A 26 9.23 -4.77 7.52
C VAL A 26 10.22 -5.15 6.40
N ALA A 27 10.56 -4.19 5.53
CA ALA A 27 11.48 -4.42 4.43
C ALA A 27 12.93 -4.69 4.91
N GLY A 28 13.40 -3.87 5.85
CA GLY A 28 14.76 -3.97 6.41
C GLY A 28 15.01 -5.28 7.16
N GLN A 29 14.00 -5.81 7.86
CA GLN A 29 14.11 -7.08 8.57
C GLN A 29 14.24 -8.30 7.64
N ARG A 30 13.83 -8.18 6.37
CA ARG A 30 13.64 -9.33 5.46
C ARG A 30 14.36 -9.20 4.13
N GLN A 31 15.21 -8.19 3.95
CA GLN A 31 15.87 -7.86 2.67
C GLN A 31 14.88 -7.77 1.51
N THR A 32 13.67 -7.29 1.81
CA THR A 32 12.55 -7.19 0.86
C THR A 32 12.66 -5.87 0.08
N ARG A 33 12.33 -5.88 -1.21
CA ARG A 33 12.31 -4.63 -1.99
C ARG A 33 11.06 -3.82 -1.66
N LEU A 34 11.25 -2.53 -1.35
CA LEU A 34 10.16 -1.59 -1.12
C LEU A 34 10.00 -0.68 -2.35
N THR A 35 8.77 -0.55 -2.85
CA THR A 35 8.38 0.39 -3.91
C THR A 35 7.33 1.35 -3.34
N LEU A 36 7.54 2.65 -3.51
CA LEU A 36 6.54 3.66 -3.19
C LEU A 36 5.83 4.07 -4.48
N ILE A 37 4.51 4.16 -4.44
CA ILE A 37 3.66 4.56 -5.56
C ILE A 37 2.94 5.84 -5.13
N HIS A 38 3.25 6.95 -5.77
CA HIS A 38 2.48 8.17 -5.51
C HIS A 38 1.14 8.08 -6.25
N VAL A 39 0.05 8.24 -5.51
CA VAL A 39 -1.30 8.38 -6.05
C VAL A 39 -1.67 9.83 -5.93
N ASP A 40 -1.95 10.44 -7.07
CA ASP A 40 -2.55 11.76 -7.13
C ASP A 40 -4.05 11.61 -6.83
N ASP A 41 -4.56 12.37 -5.87
CA ASP A 41 -5.97 12.34 -5.47
C ASP A 41 -6.91 12.66 -6.64
N GLU A 42 -6.48 13.52 -7.57
CA GLU A 42 -7.25 13.84 -8.79
C GLU A 42 -7.34 12.65 -9.75
N LEU A 43 -6.48 11.66 -9.58
CA LEU A 43 -6.40 10.44 -10.38
C LEU A 43 -6.70 9.18 -9.57
N ALA A 44 -7.14 9.30 -8.32
CA ALA A 44 -7.38 8.18 -7.42
C ALA A 44 -8.35 7.14 -8.02
N GLU A 45 -9.33 7.59 -8.81
CA GLU A 45 -10.29 6.74 -9.53
C GLU A 45 -9.61 5.78 -10.52
N LEU A 46 -8.44 6.14 -11.05
CA LEU A 46 -7.64 5.29 -11.95
C LEU A 46 -6.87 4.20 -11.19
N TYR A 47 -6.79 4.33 -9.86
CA TYR A 47 -6.10 3.41 -8.98
C TYR A 47 -7.09 2.63 -8.11
N SER A 48 -8.14 2.05 -8.73
CA SER A 48 -9.16 1.23 -8.04
C SER A 48 -8.60 0.01 -7.28
N GLY A 49 -7.34 -0.36 -7.52
CA GLY A 49 -6.60 -1.41 -6.82
C GLY A 49 -5.65 -0.90 -5.72
N VAL A 50 -5.55 0.40 -5.50
CA VAL A 50 -4.87 0.97 -4.33
C VAL A 50 -5.84 0.87 -3.16
N TYR A 51 -5.63 -0.17 -2.38
CA TYR A 51 -6.47 -0.57 -1.25
C TYR A 51 -6.62 0.56 -0.20
N GLY A 52 -7.72 1.32 -0.29
CA GLY A 52 -8.24 2.17 0.78
C GLY A 52 -9.00 1.38 1.84
N ALA A 53 -9.63 2.06 2.81
CA ALA A 53 -10.36 1.41 3.92
C ALA A 53 -11.42 0.37 3.47
N ASP A 54 -11.94 0.51 2.25
CA ASP A 54 -12.95 -0.37 1.66
C ASP A 54 -12.38 -1.67 1.05
N ALA A 55 -11.05 -1.83 1.09
CA ALA A 55 -10.32 -3.02 0.65
C ALA A 55 -10.88 -4.33 1.23
N ALA A 56 -11.29 -4.30 2.50
CA ALA A 56 -11.84 -5.47 3.18
C ALA A 56 -13.16 -5.94 2.56
N GLN A 57 -13.98 -5.01 2.06
CA GLN A 57 -15.24 -5.34 1.39
C GLN A 57 -14.98 -5.96 0.02
N ILE A 58 -14.07 -5.39 -0.76
CA ILE A 58 -13.70 -5.92 -2.09
C ILE A 58 -13.10 -7.33 -1.98
N ILE A 59 -12.25 -7.59 -0.98
CA ILE A 59 -11.70 -8.93 -0.74
C ILE A 59 -12.82 -9.92 -0.39
N SER A 60 -13.79 -9.52 0.43
CA SER A 60 -14.94 -10.35 0.76
C SER A 60 -15.85 -10.65 -0.44
N GLU A 61 -15.89 -9.77 -1.44
CA GLU A 61 -16.66 -9.97 -2.68
C GLU A 61 -15.92 -10.89 -3.68
N LEU A 62 -14.58 -10.94 -3.64
CA LEU A 62 -13.77 -11.82 -4.48
C LEU A 62 -13.66 -13.26 -3.97
N GLU A 63 -13.92 -13.49 -2.67
CA GLU A 63 -13.92 -14.81 -2.04
C GLU A 63 -15.28 -15.55 -2.15
N ASN A 64 -16.32 -14.89 -2.68
CA ASN A 64 -17.64 -15.47 -2.98
C ASN A 64 -17.84 -15.72 -4.49
#